data_AF-A0A2J8A975-F1
#
_entry.id   AF-A0A2J8A975-F1
#
_cell.length_a   1.000
_cell.length_b   1.000
_cell.length_c   1.000
_cell.angle_alpha   90.00
_cell.angle_beta   90.00
_cell.angle_gamma   90.00
#
_symmetry.space_group_name_H-M   'P 1'
#
loop_
_entity.id
_entity.type
_entity.pdbx_description
1 polymer ?
#
loop_
_entity_poly.entity_id
_entity_poly.type
_entity_poly.pdbx_seq_one_letter_code
_entity_poly.pdbx_strand_id
1 'polypeptide(L)'
;MASKDEVEAACMSLFMCIGLEETVAKNAAKNAKFSKTLEDVIHEAGAASGCPKGKGNLLYTVASKYPANALCHRPMLLGYVMCEHMKSTAQLDGAFEYLRKVGTTEVDKKALEEASGVGVVVTAEQIKAAVAEEMEANTARLLEERYRVNLNVLLGAVTRKLKWADGAAVRSVLEASVEALLGPKMEADLAPPEPKKKTKAAPPPKPSTAAPAPPDDPYAFLPKPDANNDVHTTVNFSDGRILRVANTPEALSLHLSRTGGKVVTRFPPEPNGYLHIGHAKAMFVDFGMARHYGGVCYLRYDDTNPEAEKLEYIQHIEEIASWMGWEAWKVTYSSDYFEQLYELAVQLIKSGNAYVCHQTKDEIEASREKREPSPWRERPIEESLRLFEDMRRGMVDEGKATLRMKMDPNALAGFVWYQFALQQKAAAAAEAAAKAQPAGKE
;
A
#
# COMPACT_ATOMS: atom_id res chain seq x y z
N MET A 1 0.55 -37.31 -38.37
CA MET A 1 -0.31 -36.88 -37.24
C MET A 1 0.64 -36.55 -36.11
N ALA A 2 0.53 -35.35 -35.52
CA ALA A 2 1.35 -34.99 -34.36
C ALA A 2 1.09 -36.00 -33.22
N SER A 3 2.13 -36.32 -32.45
CA SER A 3 1.98 -37.20 -31.30
C SER A 3 1.11 -36.53 -30.22
N LYS A 4 0.48 -37.33 -29.35
CA LYS A 4 -0.33 -36.79 -28.26
C LYS A 4 0.47 -35.81 -27.39
N ASP A 5 1.74 -36.14 -27.15
CA ASP A 5 2.65 -35.33 -26.34
C ASP A 5 3.03 -34.02 -27.03
N GLU A 6 3.15 -34.01 -28.37
CA GLU A 6 3.39 -32.80 -29.16
C GLU A 6 2.18 -31.84 -29.12
N VAL A 7 0.96 -32.38 -29.19
CA VAL A 7 -0.27 -31.58 -29.10
C VAL A 7 -0.44 -30.99 -27.70
N GLU A 8 -0.19 -31.78 -26.64
CA GLU A 8 -0.25 -31.30 -25.26
C GLU A 8 0.79 -30.19 -25.00
N ALA A 9 2.02 -30.33 -25.53
CA ALA A 9 3.06 -29.32 -25.41
C ALA A 9 2.71 -28.02 -26.14
N ALA A 10 2.13 -28.11 -27.34
CA ALA A 10 1.67 -26.95 -28.11
C ALA A 10 0.54 -26.20 -27.39
N CYS A 11 -0.47 -26.92 -26.89
CA CYS A 11 -1.55 -26.33 -26.09
C CYS A 11 -1.02 -25.68 -24.81
N MET A 12 -0.09 -26.34 -24.10
CA MET A 12 0.52 -25.79 -22.89
C MET A 12 1.22 -24.46 -23.17
N SER A 13 2.00 -24.38 -24.25
CA SER A 13 2.66 -23.13 -24.68
C SER A 13 1.64 -22.02 -24.95
N LEU A 14 0.59 -22.31 -25.73
CA LEU A 14 -0.47 -21.36 -26.04
C LEU A 14 -1.20 -20.85 -24.78
N PHE A 15 -1.48 -21.74 -23.82
CA PHE A 15 -2.16 -21.41 -22.57
C PHE A 15 -1.30 -20.56 -21.64
N MET A 16 0.01 -20.79 -21.63
CA MET A 16 0.96 -19.93 -20.90
C MET A 16 1.08 -18.54 -21.56
N CYS A 17 0.98 -18.44 -22.89
CA CYS A 17 1.01 -17.15 -23.60
C CYS A 17 -0.11 -16.20 -23.21
N ILE A 18 -1.29 -16.71 -22.81
CA ILE A 18 -2.39 -15.89 -22.28
C ILE A 18 -2.27 -15.62 -20.77
N GLY A 19 -1.16 -16.01 -20.13
CA GLY A 19 -0.87 -15.72 -18.73
C GLY A 19 -1.50 -16.68 -17.72
N LEU A 20 -1.93 -17.88 -18.14
CA LEU A 20 -2.36 -18.92 -17.21
C LEU A 20 -1.15 -19.45 -16.43
N GLU A 21 -1.39 -19.75 -15.15
CA GLU A 21 -0.38 -20.34 -14.27
C GLU A 21 -0.04 -21.76 -14.75
N GLU A 22 1.22 -22.17 -14.58
CA GLU A 22 1.78 -23.38 -15.21
C GLU A 22 0.98 -24.64 -14.86
N THR A 23 0.55 -24.78 -13.59
CA THR A 23 -0.24 -25.95 -13.18
C THR A 23 -1.63 -25.95 -13.82
N VAL A 24 -2.26 -24.78 -13.95
CA VAL A 24 -3.57 -24.62 -14.60
C VAL A 24 -3.46 -24.92 -16.10
N ALA A 25 -2.44 -24.38 -16.78
CA ALA A 25 -2.19 -24.62 -18.20
C ALA A 25 -1.94 -26.12 -18.48
N LYS A 26 -1.12 -26.78 -17.65
CA LYS A 26 -0.84 -28.21 -17.75
C LYS A 26 -2.09 -29.06 -17.56
N ASN A 27 -2.93 -28.72 -16.59
CA ASN A 27 -4.18 -29.45 -16.35
C ASN A 27 -5.20 -29.24 -17.48
N ALA A 28 -5.25 -28.04 -18.05
CA ALA A 28 -6.09 -27.74 -19.21
C ALA A 28 -5.65 -28.54 -20.45
N ALA A 29 -4.34 -28.60 -20.73
CA ALA A 29 -3.77 -29.29 -21.89
C ALA A 29 -4.05 -30.80 -21.89
N LYS A 30 -4.07 -31.43 -20.70
CA LYS A 30 -4.37 -32.87 -20.55
C LYS A 30 -5.80 -33.27 -20.94
N ASN A 31 -6.76 -32.35 -20.86
CA ASN A 31 -8.14 -32.63 -21.20
C ASN A 31 -8.42 -32.27 -22.65
N ALA A 32 -8.30 -33.24 -23.56
CA ALA A 32 -8.40 -33.04 -25.01
C ALA A 32 -9.66 -32.27 -25.49
N LYS A 33 -10.81 -32.44 -24.82
CA LYS A 33 -12.04 -31.71 -25.19
C LYS A 33 -11.99 -30.26 -24.73
N PHE A 34 -11.52 -30.05 -23.50
CA PHE A 34 -11.42 -28.72 -22.92
C PHE A 34 -10.28 -27.91 -23.56
N SER A 35 -9.13 -28.54 -23.82
CA SER A 35 -7.99 -27.90 -24.47
C SER A 35 -8.37 -27.36 -25.84
N LYS A 36 -9.08 -28.15 -26.66
CA LYS A 36 -9.61 -27.69 -27.95
C LYS A 36 -10.59 -26.53 -27.80
N THR A 37 -11.48 -26.60 -26.81
CA THR A 37 -12.45 -25.51 -26.55
C THR A 37 -11.74 -24.22 -26.15
N LEU A 38 -10.70 -24.32 -25.34
CA LEU A 38 -9.89 -23.17 -24.90
C LEU A 38 -9.05 -22.60 -26.06
N GLU A 39 -8.48 -23.46 -26.90
CA GLU A 39 -7.80 -23.05 -28.14
C GLU A 39 -8.73 -22.27 -29.07
N ASP A 40 -9.93 -22.80 -29.34
CA ASP A 40 -10.95 -22.10 -30.15
C ASP A 40 -11.28 -20.72 -29.57
N VAL A 41 -11.46 -20.63 -28.24
CA VAL A 41 -11.73 -19.37 -27.53
C VAL A 41 -10.57 -18.38 -27.66
N ILE A 42 -9.32 -18.84 -27.55
CA ILE A 42 -8.12 -17.99 -27.67
C ILE A 42 -8.01 -17.44 -29.09
N HIS A 43 -8.26 -18.27 -30.11
CA HIS A 43 -8.23 -17.84 -31.50
C HIS A 43 -9.38 -16.89 -31.85
N GLU A 44 -10.60 -17.18 -31.42
CA GLU A 44 -11.76 -16.29 -31.59
C GLU A 44 -11.56 -14.92 -30.91
N ALA A 45 -10.88 -14.90 -29.76
CA ALA A 45 -10.53 -13.68 -29.06
C ALA A 45 -9.35 -12.92 -29.70
N GLY A 46 -8.67 -13.49 -30.69
CA GLY A 46 -7.45 -12.92 -31.26
C GLY A 46 -6.27 -12.88 -30.28
N ALA A 47 -6.28 -13.73 -29.24
CA ALA A 47 -5.30 -13.74 -28.15
C ALA A 47 -4.16 -14.74 -28.35
N ALA A 48 -4.04 -15.35 -29.53
CA ALA A 48 -3.01 -16.36 -29.82
C ALA A 48 -1.57 -15.82 -29.78
N SER A 49 -1.39 -14.50 -29.97
CA SER A 49 -0.11 -13.81 -29.79
C SER A 49 0.18 -13.44 -28.32
N GLY A 50 -0.72 -13.75 -27.40
CA GLY A 50 -0.64 -13.46 -25.98
C GLY A 50 -1.58 -12.35 -25.51
N CYS A 51 -1.92 -12.37 -24.22
CA CYS A 51 -2.71 -11.33 -23.58
C CYS A 51 -2.40 -11.22 -22.07
N PRO A 52 -2.77 -10.12 -21.39
CA PRO A 52 -2.59 -10.00 -19.95
C PRO A 52 -3.30 -11.11 -19.17
N LYS A 53 -2.69 -11.56 -18.06
CA LYS A 53 -3.19 -12.62 -17.17
C LYS A 53 -4.66 -12.47 -16.78
N GLY A 54 -5.12 -11.24 -16.52
CA GLY A 54 -6.54 -10.96 -16.22
C GLY A 54 -7.48 -11.40 -17.35
N LYS A 55 -7.15 -11.05 -18.59
CA LYS A 55 -7.92 -11.47 -19.78
C LYS A 55 -7.82 -12.97 -19.99
N GLY A 56 -6.63 -13.56 -19.85
CA GLY A 56 -6.43 -15.01 -19.95
C GLY A 56 -7.30 -15.81 -18.97
N ASN A 57 -7.40 -15.37 -17.72
CA ASN A 57 -8.27 -16.00 -16.72
C ASN A 57 -9.77 -15.92 -17.10
N LEU A 58 -10.19 -14.82 -17.73
CA LEU A 58 -11.56 -14.65 -18.23
C LEU A 58 -11.81 -15.53 -19.47
N LEU A 59 -10.85 -15.63 -20.40
CA LEU A 59 -10.91 -16.55 -21.54
C LEU A 59 -11.02 -18.01 -21.08
N TYR A 60 -10.24 -18.39 -20.06
CA TYR A 60 -10.36 -19.71 -19.43
C TYR A 60 -11.76 -19.94 -18.84
N THR A 61 -12.32 -18.93 -18.17
CA THR A 61 -13.68 -18.99 -17.62
C THR A 61 -14.74 -19.15 -18.71
N VAL A 62 -14.60 -18.43 -19.83
CA VAL A 62 -15.43 -18.58 -21.02
C VAL A 62 -15.35 -20.00 -21.56
N ALA A 63 -14.14 -20.54 -21.79
CA ALA A 63 -13.98 -21.90 -22.27
C ALA A 63 -14.61 -22.96 -21.34
N SER A 64 -14.64 -22.68 -20.03
CA SER A 64 -15.15 -23.61 -19.02
C SER A 64 -16.67 -23.58 -18.85
N LYS A 65 -17.28 -22.39 -18.85
CA LYS A 65 -18.67 -22.21 -18.40
C LYS A 65 -19.64 -21.71 -19.46
N TYR A 66 -19.15 -21.35 -20.65
CA TYR A 66 -20.00 -20.71 -21.66
C TYR A 66 -21.21 -21.58 -22.04
N PRO A 67 -22.43 -21.00 -22.11
CA PRO A 67 -23.64 -21.75 -22.40
C PRO A 67 -23.63 -22.39 -23.79
N ALA A 68 -23.72 -23.72 -23.84
CA ALA A 68 -23.66 -24.49 -25.08
C ALA A 68 -24.80 -24.18 -26.06
N ASN A 69 -25.95 -23.70 -25.58
CA ASN A 69 -27.10 -23.33 -26.41
C ASN A 69 -26.99 -21.93 -27.04
N ALA A 70 -25.91 -21.18 -26.78
CA ALA A 70 -25.72 -19.80 -27.23
C ALA A 70 -24.33 -19.56 -27.86
N LEU A 71 -23.70 -20.61 -28.40
CA LEU A 71 -22.33 -20.57 -28.93
C LEU A 71 -22.14 -19.56 -30.07
N CYS A 72 -23.18 -19.27 -30.85
CA CYS A 72 -23.13 -18.26 -31.92
C CYS A 72 -22.79 -16.85 -31.40
N HIS A 73 -23.03 -16.57 -30.11
CA HIS A 73 -22.75 -15.26 -29.50
C HIS A 73 -21.36 -15.18 -28.84
N ARG A 74 -20.58 -16.28 -28.83
CA ARG A 74 -19.29 -16.36 -28.14
C ARG A 74 -18.29 -15.32 -28.65
N PRO A 75 -18.12 -15.11 -29.98
CA PRO A 75 -17.20 -14.08 -30.49
C PRO A 75 -17.57 -12.67 -30.01
N MET A 76 -18.87 -12.36 -29.93
CA MET A 76 -19.34 -11.07 -29.43
C MET A 76 -18.96 -10.89 -27.95
N LEU A 77 -19.20 -11.89 -27.09
CA LEU A 77 -18.83 -11.83 -25.68
C LEU A 77 -17.30 -11.72 -25.50
N LEU A 78 -16.52 -12.43 -26.32
CA LEU A 78 -15.06 -12.31 -26.31
C LEU A 78 -14.59 -10.89 -26.65
N GLY A 79 -15.28 -10.20 -27.56
CA GLY A 79 -15.07 -8.78 -27.80
C GLY A 79 -15.22 -7.91 -26.54
N TYR A 80 -16.24 -8.16 -25.71
CA TYR A 80 -16.41 -7.45 -24.43
C TYR A 80 -15.28 -7.71 -23.45
N VAL A 81 -14.76 -8.94 -23.40
CA VAL A 81 -13.60 -9.30 -22.55
C VAL A 81 -12.33 -8.61 -23.06
N MET A 82 -12.08 -8.66 -24.37
CA MET A 82 -10.86 -8.10 -24.96
C MET A 82 -10.83 -6.57 -24.90
N CYS A 83 -11.98 -5.91 -25.04
CA CYS A 83 -12.15 -4.48 -24.86
C CYS A 83 -12.34 -4.04 -23.39
N GLU A 84 -12.22 -4.97 -22.43
CA GLU A 84 -12.31 -4.69 -20.98
C GLU A 84 -13.65 -4.11 -20.51
N HIS A 85 -14.73 -4.36 -21.23
CA HIS A 85 -16.08 -4.07 -20.75
C HIS A 85 -16.52 -5.09 -19.69
N MET A 86 -16.04 -6.33 -19.79
CA MET A 86 -16.20 -7.37 -18.77
C MET A 86 -14.84 -7.74 -18.20
N LYS A 87 -14.66 -7.44 -16.91
CA LYS A 87 -13.37 -7.54 -16.19
C LYS A 87 -13.39 -8.58 -15.07
N SER A 88 -14.57 -9.09 -14.70
CA SER A 88 -14.70 -10.07 -13.61
C SER A 88 -15.49 -11.31 -14.00
N THR A 89 -15.26 -12.39 -13.26
CA THR A 89 -16.01 -13.65 -13.41
C THR A 89 -17.49 -13.48 -13.09
N ALA A 90 -17.84 -12.58 -12.16
CA ALA A 90 -19.23 -12.26 -11.85
C ALA A 90 -19.96 -11.68 -13.06
N GLN A 91 -19.35 -10.71 -13.76
CA GLN A 91 -19.92 -10.12 -14.98
C GLN A 91 -20.12 -11.17 -16.07
N LEU A 92 -19.15 -12.08 -16.24
CA LEU A 92 -19.29 -13.24 -17.14
C LEU A 92 -20.43 -14.17 -16.74
N ASP A 93 -20.56 -14.50 -15.45
CA ASP A 93 -21.63 -15.36 -14.96
C ASP A 93 -23.01 -14.70 -15.22
N GLY A 94 -23.14 -13.38 -15.04
CA GLY A 94 -24.33 -12.62 -15.42
C GLY A 94 -24.63 -12.65 -16.93
N ALA A 95 -23.59 -12.49 -17.76
CA ALA A 95 -23.71 -12.63 -19.21
C ALA A 95 -24.13 -14.05 -19.62
N PHE A 96 -23.56 -15.09 -19.00
CA PHE A 96 -23.91 -16.47 -19.27
C PHE A 96 -25.36 -16.79 -18.89
N GLU A 97 -25.86 -16.26 -17.78
CA GLU A 97 -27.27 -16.40 -17.39
C GLU A 97 -28.21 -15.77 -18.42
N TYR A 98 -27.87 -14.58 -18.91
CA TYR A 98 -28.64 -13.92 -19.97
C TYR A 98 -28.58 -14.69 -21.29
N LEU A 99 -27.37 -15.03 -21.76
CA LEU A 99 -27.17 -15.76 -23.02
C LEU A 99 -27.83 -17.15 -23.00
N ARG A 100 -27.84 -17.82 -21.85
CA ARG A 100 -28.55 -19.11 -21.69
C ARG A 100 -30.06 -18.97 -21.94
N LYS A 101 -30.66 -17.83 -21.58
CA LYS A 101 -32.09 -17.54 -21.83
C LYS A 101 -32.35 -17.16 -23.29
N VAL A 102 -31.44 -16.38 -23.89
CA VAL A 102 -31.53 -15.96 -25.30
C VAL A 102 -31.31 -17.13 -26.27
N GLY A 103 -30.42 -18.08 -25.93
CA GLY A 103 -30.10 -19.21 -26.80
C GLY A 103 -29.45 -18.73 -28.10
N THR A 104 -30.05 -19.07 -29.25
CA THR A 104 -29.55 -18.71 -30.59
C THR A 104 -30.22 -17.46 -31.17
N THR A 105 -31.10 -16.81 -30.42
CA THR A 105 -31.84 -15.63 -30.89
C THR A 105 -30.99 -14.37 -30.83
N GLU A 106 -31.39 -13.31 -31.52
CA GLU A 106 -30.61 -12.08 -31.55
C GLU A 106 -30.45 -11.46 -30.15
N VAL A 107 -29.22 -11.07 -29.81
CA VAL A 107 -28.89 -10.49 -28.50
C VAL A 107 -29.21 -9.01 -28.49
N ASP A 108 -30.13 -8.59 -27.62
CA ASP A 108 -30.24 -7.18 -27.25
C ASP A 108 -28.99 -6.78 -26.46
N LYS A 109 -28.21 -5.86 -27.05
CA LYS A 109 -26.97 -5.34 -26.49
C LYS A 109 -27.18 -4.68 -25.13
N LYS A 110 -28.22 -3.88 -24.98
CA LYS A 110 -28.49 -3.13 -23.76
C LYS A 110 -28.89 -4.09 -22.63
N ALA A 111 -29.74 -5.06 -22.93
CA ALA A 111 -30.15 -6.07 -21.95
C ALA A 111 -28.98 -6.97 -21.52
N LEU A 112 -28.05 -7.29 -22.43
CA LEU A 112 -26.82 -7.99 -22.08
C LEU A 112 -25.95 -7.17 -21.13
N GLU A 113 -25.69 -5.89 -21.46
CA GLU A 113 -24.86 -4.99 -20.66
C GLU A 113 -25.44 -4.81 -19.25
N GLU A 114 -26.76 -4.61 -19.13
CA GLU A 114 -27.46 -4.54 -17.86
C GLU A 114 -27.37 -5.86 -17.06
N ALA A 115 -27.59 -7.01 -17.71
CA ALA A 115 -27.56 -8.32 -17.05
C ALA A 115 -26.16 -8.74 -16.57
N SER A 116 -25.13 -8.24 -17.23
CA SER A 116 -23.72 -8.52 -16.94
C SER A 116 -23.03 -7.42 -16.13
N GLY A 117 -23.72 -6.33 -15.80
CA GLY A 117 -23.14 -5.21 -15.06
C GLY A 117 -22.01 -4.50 -15.82
N VAL A 118 -22.06 -4.48 -17.15
CA VAL A 118 -21.13 -3.69 -17.96
C VAL A 118 -21.37 -2.22 -17.68
N GLY A 119 -20.30 -1.47 -17.43
CA GLY A 119 -20.37 -0.06 -17.03
C GLY A 119 -20.73 0.17 -15.56
N VAL A 120 -21.08 -0.88 -14.80
CA VAL A 120 -21.28 -0.75 -13.35
C VAL A 120 -19.92 -0.78 -12.66
N VAL A 121 -19.54 0.35 -12.07
CA VAL A 121 -18.33 0.48 -11.24
C VAL A 121 -18.76 0.50 -9.79
N VAL A 122 -18.36 -0.52 -9.02
CA VAL A 122 -18.54 -0.52 -7.57
C VAL A 122 -17.34 0.18 -6.94
N THR A 123 -17.58 1.30 -6.25
CA THR A 123 -16.49 2.09 -5.66
C THR A 123 -16.02 1.52 -4.32
N ALA A 124 -14.83 1.91 -3.88
CA ALA A 124 -14.29 1.50 -2.58
C ALA A 124 -15.18 1.99 -1.42
N GLU A 125 -15.81 3.16 -1.56
CA GLU A 125 -16.73 3.74 -0.59
C GLU A 125 -18.01 2.90 -0.49
N GLN A 126 -18.54 2.42 -1.62
CA GLN A 126 -19.69 1.52 -1.62
C GLN A 126 -19.35 0.19 -0.95
N ILE A 127 -18.14 -0.34 -1.17
CA ILE A 127 -17.66 -1.54 -0.48
C ILE A 127 -17.52 -1.28 1.02
N LYS A 128 -16.87 -0.19 1.42
CA LYS A 128 -16.71 0.20 2.84
C LYS A 128 -18.06 0.41 3.52
N ALA A 129 -19.00 1.09 2.88
CA ALA A 129 -20.34 1.29 3.41
C ALA A 129 -21.11 -0.02 3.58
N ALA A 130 -21.09 -0.90 2.58
CA ALA A 130 -21.77 -2.19 2.64
C ALA A 130 -21.13 -3.14 3.67
N VAL A 131 -19.80 -3.10 3.82
CA VAL A 131 -19.08 -3.83 4.88
C VAL A 131 -19.41 -3.23 6.25
N ALA A 132 -19.38 -1.91 6.42
CA ALA A 132 -19.71 -1.25 7.68
C ALA A 132 -21.14 -1.59 8.15
N GLU A 133 -22.11 -1.56 7.24
CA GLU A 133 -23.48 -1.96 7.53
C GLU A 133 -23.56 -3.45 7.96
N GLU A 134 -22.82 -4.34 7.30
CA GLU A 134 -22.78 -5.76 7.67
C GLU A 134 -22.06 -5.98 9.01
N MET A 135 -21.02 -5.20 9.31
CA MET A 135 -20.30 -5.21 10.58
C MET A 135 -21.20 -4.73 11.72
N GLU A 136 -21.93 -3.64 11.53
CA GLU A 136 -22.90 -3.11 12.49
C GLU A 136 -23.98 -4.15 12.80
N ALA A 137 -24.56 -4.77 11.77
CA ALA A 137 -25.58 -5.81 11.90
C ALA A 137 -25.07 -7.07 12.64
N ASN A 138 -23.76 -7.31 12.66
CA ASN A 138 -23.15 -8.49 13.28
C ASN A 138 -22.25 -8.16 14.48
N THR A 139 -22.24 -6.91 14.97
CA THR A 139 -21.28 -6.45 16.00
C THR A 139 -21.38 -7.27 17.29
N ALA A 140 -22.58 -7.53 17.79
CA ALA A 140 -22.79 -8.33 19.00
C ALA A 140 -22.23 -9.76 18.86
N ARG A 141 -22.48 -10.41 17.71
CA ARG A 141 -21.97 -11.75 17.42
C ARG A 141 -20.45 -11.76 17.27
N LEU A 142 -19.89 -10.75 16.60
CA LEU A 142 -18.45 -10.62 16.42
C LEU A 142 -17.74 -10.41 17.75
N LEU A 143 -18.29 -9.63 18.68
CA LEU A 143 -17.71 -9.45 20.02
C LEU A 143 -17.79 -10.73 20.88
N GLU A 144 -18.87 -11.50 20.78
CA GLU A 144 -19.06 -12.75 21.53
C GLU A 144 -18.22 -13.92 20.98
N GLU A 145 -18.27 -14.14 19.68
CA GLU A 145 -17.62 -15.29 19.02
C GLU A 145 -16.22 -14.96 18.49
N ARG A 146 -15.82 -13.68 18.49
CA ARG A 146 -14.55 -13.17 17.95
C ARG A 146 -14.24 -13.72 16.55
N TYR A 147 -13.05 -14.29 16.37
CA TYR A 147 -12.59 -14.86 15.10
C TYR A 147 -13.18 -16.24 14.77
N ARG A 148 -14.07 -16.78 15.62
CA ARG A 148 -14.79 -18.02 15.34
C ARG A 148 -15.99 -17.81 14.40
N VAL A 149 -16.39 -16.54 14.19
CA VAL A 149 -17.41 -16.19 13.20
C VAL A 149 -16.92 -16.56 11.80
N ASN A 150 -17.75 -17.28 11.05
CA ASN A 150 -17.45 -17.63 9.67
C ASN A 150 -17.52 -16.39 8.75
N LEU A 151 -16.35 -15.82 8.45
CA LEU A 151 -16.19 -14.65 7.57
C LEU A 151 -16.77 -14.86 6.17
N ASN A 152 -16.83 -16.11 5.66
CA ASN A 152 -17.42 -16.37 4.34
C ASN A 152 -18.94 -16.11 4.33
N VAL A 153 -19.61 -16.20 5.47
CA VAL A 153 -21.04 -15.87 5.57
C VAL A 153 -21.24 -14.36 5.42
N LEU A 154 -20.41 -13.57 6.09
CA LEU A 154 -20.41 -12.10 6.03
C LEU A 154 -20.00 -11.62 4.63
N LEU A 155 -18.94 -12.20 4.06
CA LEU A 155 -18.52 -11.94 2.68
C LEU A 155 -19.65 -12.24 1.69
N GLY A 156 -20.35 -13.36 1.87
CA GLY A 156 -21.53 -13.72 1.08
C GLY A 156 -22.68 -12.71 1.20
N ALA A 157 -22.86 -12.08 2.35
CA ALA A 157 -23.88 -11.05 2.55
C ALA A 157 -23.54 -9.75 1.82
N VAL A 158 -22.30 -9.28 1.94
CA VAL A 158 -21.84 -8.06 1.25
C VAL A 158 -21.83 -8.25 -0.26
N THR A 159 -21.34 -9.38 -0.76
CA THR A 159 -21.31 -9.69 -2.21
C THR A 159 -22.71 -9.87 -2.82
N ARG A 160 -23.74 -10.22 -2.03
CA ARG A 160 -25.13 -10.18 -2.50
C ARG A 160 -25.65 -8.76 -2.67
N LYS A 161 -25.23 -7.82 -1.82
CA LYS A 161 -25.58 -6.39 -1.94
C LYS A 161 -24.83 -5.74 -3.11
N LEU A 162 -23.56 -6.11 -3.28
CA LEU A 162 -22.68 -5.59 -4.31
C LEU A 162 -22.29 -6.70 -5.29
N LYS A 163 -23.25 -7.12 -6.13
CA LYS A 163 -23.10 -8.26 -7.06
C LYS A 163 -21.86 -8.17 -7.96
N TRP A 164 -21.49 -6.95 -8.37
CA TRP A 164 -20.40 -6.70 -9.32
C TRP A 164 -19.11 -6.23 -8.65
N ALA A 165 -19.04 -6.20 -7.32
CA ALA A 165 -17.84 -5.81 -6.61
C ALA A 165 -16.71 -6.83 -6.81
N ASP A 166 -15.47 -6.33 -6.76
CA ASP A 166 -14.31 -7.20 -6.65
C ASP A 166 -14.34 -7.93 -5.29
N GLY A 167 -14.54 -9.25 -5.33
CA GLY A 167 -14.60 -10.08 -4.13
C GLY A 167 -13.31 -10.05 -3.30
N ALA A 168 -12.14 -9.81 -3.92
CA ALA A 168 -10.89 -9.65 -3.18
C ALA A 168 -10.87 -8.34 -2.39
N ALA A 169 -11.32 -7.24 -3.00
CA ALA A 169 -11.46 -5.95 -2.33
C ALA A 169 -12.49 -6.01 -1.19
N VAL A 170 -13.65 -6.64 -1.41
CA VAL A 170 -14.67 -6.82 -0.36
C VAL A 170 -14.11 -7.65 0.81
N ARG A 171 -13.40 -8.74 0.52
CA ARG A 171 -12.78 -9.57 1.57
C ARG A 171 -11.76 -8.79 2.38
N SER A 172 -10.89 -8.03 1.71
CA SER A 172 -9.86 -7.22 2.36
C SER A 172 -10.47 -6.20 3.34
N VAL A 173 -11.48 -5.44 2.89
CA VAL A 173 -12.17 -4.44 3.74
C VAL A 173 -12.90 -5.11 4.91
N LEU A 174 -13.51 -6.27 4.68
CA LEU A 174 -14.19 -7.03 5.73
C LEU A 174 -13.20 -7.55 6.79
N GLU A 175 -12.07 -8.13 6.38
CA GLU A 175 -11.04 -8.62 7.29
C GLU A 175 -10.45 -7.48 8.12
N ALA A 176 -10.14 -6.35 7.50
CA ALA A 176 -9.67 -5.15 8.19
C ALA A 176 -10.69 -4.60 9.19
N SER A 177 -11.99 -4.59 8.84
CA SER A 177 -13.05 -4.13 9.73
C SER A 177 -13.24 -5.05 10.93
N VAL A 178 -13.11 -6.37 10.73
CA VAL A 178 -13.16 -7.36 11.82
C VAL A 178 -11.95 -7.24 12.73
N GLU A 179 -10.76 -7.05 12.19
CA GLU A 179 -9.55 -6.82 12.98
C GLU A 179 -9.61 -5.52 13.77
N ALA A 180 -10.12 -4.43 13.16
CA ALA A 180 -10.34 -3.16 13.86
C ALA A 180 -11.33 -3.30 15.04
N LEU A 181 -12.37 -4.14 14.90
CA LEU A 181 -13.35 -4.38 15.96
C LEU A 181 -12.81 -5.30 17.06
N LEU A 182 -12.06 -6.35 16.71
CA LEU A 182 -11.70 -7.43 17.64
C LEU A 182 -10.27 -7.34 18.19
N GLY A 183 -9.41 -6.53 17.57
CA GLY A 183 -7.98 -6.53 17.86
C GLY A 183 -7.29 -7.82 17.39
N PRO A 184 -6.00 -8.04 17.71
CA PRO A 184 -5.22 -9.16 17.21
C PRO A 184 -5.79 -10.53 17.63
N LYS A 185 -5.56 -11.55 16.80
CA LYS A 185 -5.89 -12.95 17.11
C LYS A 185 -5.09 -13.45 18.31
N MET A 186 -5.76 -14.01 19.30
CA MET A 186 -5.15 -14.61 20.50
C MET A 186 -5.22 -16.14 20.44
N GLU A 187 -4.42 -16.85 21.25
CA GLU A 187 -4.44 -18.33 21.28
C GLU A 187 -5.84 -18.91 21.60
N ALA A 188 -6.65 -18.22 22.39
CA ALA A 188 -8.03 -18.61 22.69
C ALA A 188 -8.95 -18.62 21.44
N ASP A 189 -8.63 -17.81 20.42
CA ASP A 189 -9.35 -17.76 19.15
C ASP A 189 -9.05 -18.99 18.26
N LEU A 190 -7.94 -19.68 18.50
CA LEU A 190 -7.49 -20.88 17.77
C LEU A 190 -8.04 -22.19 18.37
N ALA A 191 -8.62 -22.14 19.58
CA ALA A 191 -9.20 -23.30 20.23
C ALA A 191 -10.54 -23.73 19.57
N PRO A 192 -10.79 -25.03 19.37
CA PRO A 192 -12.05 -25.52 18.80
C PRO A 192 -13.27 -25.08 19.65
N PRO A 193 -14.38 -24.66 19.02
CA PRO A 193 -15.54 -24.18 19.77
C PRO A 193 -16.24 -25.31 20.55
N GLU A 194 -16.61 -25.04 21.81
CA GLU A 194 -17.52 -25.90 22.58
C GLU A 194 -18.96 -25.81 22.04
N PRO A 195 -19.73 -26.91 22.00
CA PRO A 195 -21.00 -26.92 21.31
C PRO A 195 -22.15 -26.40 22.20
N LYS A 196 -22.73 -25.22 21.89
CA LYS A 196 -24.05 -24.83 22.45
C LYS A 196 -25.02 -24.13 21.46
N LYS A 197 -26.30 -24.31 21.82
CA LYS A 197 -27.57 -24.23 21.07
C LYS A 197 -27.91 -22.87 20.43
N LYS A 198 -28.53 -22.95 19.24
CA LYS A 198 -29.07 -21.84 18.44
C LYS A 198 -30.35 -21.23 19.03
N THR A 199 -30.44 -19.90 19.02
CA THR A 199 -31.71 -19.16 19.02
C THR A 199 -31.69 -18.10 17.91
N LYS A 200 -32.77 -18.01 17.12
CA LYS A 200 -32.91 -17.17 15.91
C LYS A 200 -33.48 -15.78 16.26
N ALA A 201 -32.97 -14.71 15.65
CA ALA A 201 -33.62 -13.40 15.56
C ALA A 201 -33.83 -12.98 14.09
N ALA A 202 -34.89 -12.22 13.83
CA ALA A 202 -35.45 -11.84 12.52
C ALA A 202 -34.94 -10.45 12.02
N PRO A 203 -35.07 -10.11 10.72
CA PRO A 203 -34.38 -8.96 10.11
C PRO A 203 -35.20 -7.63 10.11
N PRO A 204 -34.55 -6.44 10.09
CA PRO A 204 -35.20 -5.13 9.93
C PRO A 204 -35.25 -4.63 8.46
N PRO A 205 -36.02 -3.55 8.16
CA PRO A 205 -36.49 -3.24 6.80
C PRO A 205 -35.63 -2.24 6.01
N LYS A 206 -35.82 -2.22 4.67
CA LYS A 206 -35.15 -1.34 3.68
C LYS A 206 -35.74 0.08 3.61
N PRO A 207 -34.93 1.11 3.26
CA PRO A 207 -35.41 2.31 2.58
C PRO A 207 -34.98 2.41 1.10
N SER A 208 -35.70 3.30 0.40
CA SER A 208 -35.90 3.45 -1.05
C SER A 208 -34.96 4.46 -1.74
N THR A 209 -34.79 4.28 -3.05
CA THR A 209 -34.04 5.03 -4.08
C THR A 209 -34.53 6.46 -4.39
N ALA A 210 -33.62 7.38 -4.79
CA ALA A 210 -33.55 8.02 -6.13
C ALA A 210 -32.47 9.15 -6.22
N ALA A 211 -31.96 9.39 -7.44
CA ALA A 211 -30.71 10.06 -7.86
C ALA A 211 -30.70 11.62 -7.93
N PRO A 212 -29.57 12.26 -8.33
CA PRO A 212 -29.43 12.65 -9.75
C PRO A 212 -28.00 12.51 -10.36
N ALA A 213 -27.92 12.62 -11.69
CA ALA A 213 -26.73 12.43 -12.54
C ALA A 213 -25.75 13.63 -12.56
N PRO A 214 -24.44 13.44 -12.80
CA PRO A 214 -23.50 14.54 -13.00
C PRO A 214 -23.40 14.96 -14.49
N PRO A 215 -23.02 16.23 -14.77
CA PRO A 215 -22.92 16.79 -16.12
C PRO A 215 -21.59 16.42 -16.81
N ASP A 216 -21.54 16.66 -18.12
CA ASP A 216 -20.38 16.43 -19.01
C ASP A 216 -19.07 17.00 -18.42
N ASP A 217 -18.07 16.13 -18.28
CA ASP A 217 -16.76 16.45 -17.72
C ASP A 217 -15.87 17.11 -18.79
N PRO A 218 -15.55 18.43 -18.67
CA PRO A 218 -14.70 19.14 -19.61
C PRO A 218 -13.22 18.70 -19.56
N TYR A 219 -12.85 17.79 -18.66
CA TYR A 219 -11.49 17.29 -18.47
C TYR A 219 -11.20 15.94 -19.13
N ALA A 220 -12.11 15.41 -19.96
CA ALA A 220 -11.98 14.11 -20.64
C ALA A 220 -10.72 13.94 -21.54
N PHE A 221 -10.00 15.03 -21.84
CA PHE A 221 -8.73 15.00 -22.58
C PHE A 221 -7.50 14.71 -21.70
N LEU A 222 -7.65 14.76 -20.37
CA LEU A 222 -6.58 14.42 -19.42
C LEU A 222 -6.44 12.89 -19.31
N PRO A 223 -5.23 12.37 -19.00
CA PRO A 223 -5.05 10.95 -18.71
C PRO A 223 -6.06 10.48 -17.67
N LYS A 224 -6.58 9.26 -17.83
CA LYS A 224 -7.51 8.66 -16.85
C LYS A 224 -6.88 8.74 -15.44
N PRO A 225 -7.65 9.02 -14.38
CA PRO A 225 -7.11 9.17 -13.02
C PRO A 225 -6.20 8.00 -12.59
N ASP A 226 -6.51 6.79 -13.03
CA ASP A 226 -5.71 5.59 -12.75
C ASP A 226 -4.28 5.66 -13.33
N ALA A 227 -4.12 6.29 -14.49
CA ALA A 227 -2.82 6.48 -15.15
C ALA A 227 -2.00 7.62 -14.52
N ASN A 228 -2.64 8.52 -13.78
CA ASN A 228 -1.93 9.55 -13.01
C ASN A 228 -1.15 8.96 -11.84
N ASN A 229 -1.37 7.68 -11.48
CA ASN A 229 -0.71 6.97 -10.37
C ASN A 229 0.56 6.18 -10.78
N ASP A 230 0.88 6.15 -12.08
CA ASP A 230 2.04 5.41 -12.59
C ASP A 230 3.33 6.23 -12.53
N VAL A 231 4.35 5.72 -11.83
CA VAL A 231 5.68 6.36 -11.75
C VAL A 231 6.31 6.47 -13.15
N HIS A 232 6.18 7.64 -13.78
CA HIS A 232 6.78 7.91 -15.11
C HIS A 232 8.29 8.18 -15.06
N THR A 233 8.90 8.19 -13.87
CA THR A 233 10.34 8.32 -13.69
C THR A 233 10.97 6.96 -13.47
N THR A 234 11.77 6.51 -14.44
CA THR A 234 12.64 5.33 -14.26
C THR A 234 13.75 5.69 -13.26
N VAL A 235 13.60 5.26 -12.01
CA VAL A 235 14.70 5.30 -11.04
C VAL A 235 15.56 4.08 -11.30
N ASN A 236 16.70 4.28 -11.96
CA ASN A 236 17.67 3.22 -12.12
C ASN A 236 18.26 2.90 -10.74
N PHE A 237 17.81 1.80 -10.15
CA PHE A 237 18.51 1.22 -9.00
C PHE A 237 19.94 0.88 -9.42
N SER A 238 20.91 1.16 -8.55
CA SER A 238 22.32 0.84 -8.82
C SER A 238 22.45 -0.62 -9.23
N ASP A 239 23.05 -0.88 -10.39
CA ASP A 239 23.39 -2.22 -10.88
C ASP A 239 24.58 -2.85 -10.11
N GLY A 240 24.89 -2.29 -8.94
CA GLY A 240 26.02 -2.66 -8.10
C GLY A 240 27.36 -2.12 -8.58
N ARG A 241 27.41 -1.35 -9.70
CA ARG A 241 28.67 -0.84 -10.26
C ARG A 241 29.17 0.42 -9.56
N ILE A 242 28.30 1.34 -9.11
CA ILE A 242 28.73 2.53 -8.33
C ILE A 242 27.67 2.94 -7.28
N LEU A 243 27.94 2.59 -6.02
CA LEU A 243 28.07 3.42 -4.79
C LEU A 243 28.20 2.41 -3.64
N ARG A 244 29.42 1.92 -3.36
CA ARG A 244 29.65 0.88 -2.34
C ARG A 244 30.01 1.51 -1.00
N VAL A 245 29.00 1.89 -0.24
CA VAL A 245 28.99 1.60 1.21
C VAL A 245 28.35 0.23 1.32
N ALA A 246 29.14 -0.82 1.11
CA ALA A 246 28.60 -2.18 1.20
C ALA A 246 28.19 -2.41 2.65
N ASN A 247 26.89 -2.61 2.89
CA ASN A 247 26.44 -3.19 4.15
C ASN A 247 27.24 -4.47 4.37
N THR A 248 27.73 -4.69 5.59
CA THR A 248 28.37 -5.97 5.91
C THR A 248 27.38 -7.10 5.65
N PRO A 249 27.83 -8.33 5.35
CA PRO A 249 26.94 -9.47 5.15
C PRO A 249 25.92 -9.64 6.29
N GLU A 250 26.34 -9.36 7.52
CA GLU A 250 25.51 -9.42 8.72
C GLU A 250 24.43 -8.33 8.72
N ALA A 251 24.80 -7.08 8.40
CA ALA A 251 23.84 -5.97 8.31
C ALA A 251 22.82 -6.18 7.19
N LEU A 252 23.26 -6.73 6.05
CA LEU A 252 22.37 -7.07 4.95
C LEU A 252 21.44 -8.23 5.30
N SER A 253 21.96 -9.28 5.94
CA SER A 253 21.15 -10.42 6.41
C SER A 253 20.09 -9.96 7.42
N LEU A 254 20.48 -9.15 8.40
CA LEU A 254 19.55 -8.57 9.37
C LEU A 254 18.50 -7.69 8.68
N HIS A 255 18.91 -6.83 7.74
CA HIS A 255 17.98 -6.02 6.95
C HIS A 255 16.96 -6.89 6.21
N LEU A 256 17.41 -7.88 5.44
CA LEU A 256 16.54 -8.78 4.68
C LEU A 256 15.61 -9.59 5.59
N SER A 257 16.07 -10.00 6.77
CA SER A 257 15.22 -10.68 7.75
C SER A 257 14.08 -9.79 8.26
N ARG A 258 14.32 -8.48 8.39
CA ARG A 258 13.32 -7.51 8.86
C ARG A 258 12.36 -7.06 7.76
N THR A 259 12.85 -6.88 6.54
CA THR A 259 12.06 -6.38 5.42
C THR A 259 11.41 -7.47 4.58
N GLY A 260 11.86 -8.73 4.72
CA GLY A 260 11.44 -9.83 3.85
C GLY A 260 11.79 -9.61 2.38
N GLY A 261 12.80 -8.77 2.09
CA GLY A 261 13.19 -8.38 0.73
C GLY A 261 12.23 -7.42 0.03
N LYS A 262 11.24 -6.87 0.73
CA LYS A 262 10.31 -5.87 0.17
C LYS A 262 10.98 -4.50 0.02
N VAL A 263 10.55 -3.74 -0.98
CA VAL A 263 10.91 -2.31 -1.09
C VAL A 263 10.28 -1.54 0.07
N VAL A 264 11.06 -0.66 0.70
CA VAL A 264 10.60 0.20 1.80
C VAL A 264 10.99 1.64 1.50
N THR A 265 10.00 2.51 1.33
CA THR A 265 10.19 3.96 1.11
C THR A 265 9.64 4.76 2.29
N ARG A 266 9.91 6.07 2.32
CA ARG A 266 9.18 6.99 3.20
C ARG A 266 8.97 8.35 2.55
N PHE A 267 7.80 8.92 2.74
CA PHE A 267 7.48 10.33 2.51
C PHE A 267 7.63 11.09 3.83
N PRO A 268 8.62 12.00 3.96
CA PRO A 268 8.93 12.65 5.23
C PRO A 268 8.63 14.16 5.26
N PRO A 269 7.36 14.59 5.35
CA PRO A 269 7.02 16.01 5.41
C PRO A 269 7.29 16.60 6.80
N GLU A 270 7.70 17.86 6.84
CA GLU A 270 7.71 18.65 8.07
C GLU A 270 6.28 19.09 8.41
N PRO A 271 5.78 18.89 9.65
CA PRO A 271 4.42 19.26 10.06
C PRO A 271 4.29 20.75 10.43
N ASN A 272 4.90 21.64 9.65
CA ASN A 272 4.97 23.09 9.91
C ASN A 272 4.37 23.97 8.81
N GLY A 273 3.79 23.36 7.78
CA GLY A 273 3.18 24.09 6.67
C GLY A 273 2.30 23.21 5.80
N TYR A 274 1.52 23.86 4.93
CA TYR A 274 0.66 23.18 3.96
C TYR A 274 1.47 22.61 2.79
N LEU A 275 1.08 21.42 2.35
CA LEU A 275 1.67 20.80 1.17
C LEU A 275 1.32 21.60 -0.10
N HIS A 276 2.33 22.02 -0.85
CA HIS A 276 2.18 22.53 -2.21
C HIS A 276 2.41 21.44 -3.28
N ILE A 277 2.16 21.76 -4.55
CA ILE A 277 2.23 20.83 -5.70
C ILE A 277 3.58 20.09 -5.85
N GLY A 278 4.67 20.63 -5.32
CA GLY A 278 5.97 19.95 -5.30
C GLY A 278 5.95 18.67 -4.47
N HIS A 279 5.19 18.66 -3.37
CA HIS A 279 4.99 17.48 -2.55
C HIS A 279 4.18 16.39 -3.27
N ALA A 280 3.35 16.75 -4.25
CA ALA A 280 2.65 15.76 -5.07
C ALA A 280 3.65 14.85 -5.79
N LYS A 281 4.73 15.42 -6.34
CA LYS A 281 5.81 14.64 -6.96
C LYS A 281 6.56 13.77 -5.93
N ALA A 282 6.82 14.28 -4.74
CA ALA A 282 7.50 13.51 -3.70
C ALA A 282 6.66 12.29 -3.27
N MET A 283 5.37 12.51 -2.96
CA MET A 283 4.43 11.42 -2.66
C MET A 283 4.35 10.42 -3.81
N PHE A 284 4.33 10.90 -5.06
CA PHE A 284 4.31 10.06 -6.24
C PHE A 284 5.50 9.10 -6.31
N VAL A 285 6.70 9.63 -6.06
CA VAL A 285 7.91 8.84 -6.07
C VAL A 285 7.92 7.88 -4.88
N ASP A 286 7.66 8.36 -3.67
CA ASP A 286 7.80 7.54 -2.46
C ASP A 286 6.72 6.45 -2.38
N PHE A 287 5.44 6.82 -2.46
CA PHE A 287 4.33 5.87 -2.40
C PHE A 287 4.19 5.07 -3.70
N GLY A 288 4.34 5.71 -4.86
CA GLY A 288 4.24 5.04 -6.15
C GLY A 288 5.32 3.98 -6.35
N MET A 289 6.56 4.23 -5.91
CA MET A 289 7.65 3.24 -5.96
C MET A 289 7.36 2.03 -5.08
N ALA A 290 6.92 2.26 -3.84
CA ALA A 290 6.50 1.16 -2.96
C ALA A 290 5.36 0.35 -3.59
N ARG A 291 4.33 1.01 -4.12
CA ARG A 291 3.19 0.34 -4.78
C ARG A 291 3.63 -0.47 -6.00
N HIS A 292 4.45 0.09 -6.87
CA HIS A 292 4.91 -0.55 -8.11
C HIS A 292 5.69 -1.84 -7.84
N TYR A 293 6.54 -1.85 -6.81
CA TYR A 293 7.39 -2.99 -6.47
C TYR A 293 6.82 -3.90 -5.36
N GLY A 294 5.53 -3.76 -5.01
CA GLY A 294 4.90 -4.57 -3.96
C GLY A 294 5.51 -4.38 -2.56
N GLY A 295 6.07 -3.19 -2.33
CA GLY A 295 6.67 -2.73 -1.09
C GLY A 295 5.72 -1.98 -0.17
N VAL A 296 6.30 -1.22 0.76
CA VAL A 296 5.58 -0.40 1.75
C VAL A 296 6.17 1.01 1.82
N CYS A 297 5.34 2.00 2.08
CA CYS A 297 5.77 3.39 2.28
C CYS A 297 5.35 3.86 3.67
N TYR A 298 6.29 4.42 4.42
CA TYR A 298 6.01 5.14 5.66
C TYR A 298 5.58 6.58 5.35
N LEU A 299 4.57 7.09 6.06
CA LEU A 299 4.40 8.52 6.25
C LEU A 299 5.13 8.87 7.54
N ARG A 300 6.26 9.57 7.44
CA ARG A 300 7.09 9.88 8.61
C ARG A 300 7.19 11.37 8.84
N TYR A 301 6.48 11.91 9.81
CA TYR A 301 6.59 13.31 10.14
C TYR A 301 8.02 13.66 10.59
N ASP A 302 8.61 14.68 9.95
CA ASP A 302 9.87 15.25 10.40
C ASP A 302 9.61 16.31 11.48
N ASP A 303 9.24 15.83 12.66
CA ASP A 303 8.89 16.61 13.85
C ASP A 303 10.12 16.95 14.72
N THR A 304 11.27 17.16 14.08
CA THR A 304 12.52 17.50 14.78
C THR A 304 12.52 18.92 15.37
N ASN A 305 11.55 19.77 15.00
CA ASN A 305 11.37 21.12 15.52
C ASN A 305 10.02 21.29 16.25
N PRO A 306 10.01 21.28 17.60
CA PRO A 306 8.78 21.30 18.39
C PRO A 306 8.02 22.63 18.41
N GLU A 307 8.61 23.74 17.96
CA GLU A 307 7.90 25.05 17.90
C GLU A 307 7.09 25.24 16.62
N ALA A 308 7.44 24.49 15.58
CA ALA A 308 6.86 24.65 14.26
C ALA A 308 5.71 23.67 14.01
N GLU A 309 5.55 22.66 14.88
CA GLU A 309 4.55 21.62 14.75
C GLU A 309 3.16 22.12 15.16
N LYS A 310 2.17 21.85 14.30
CA LYS A 310 0.77 22.06 14.65
C LYS A 310 -0.07 20.89 14.18
N LEU A 311 -1.06 20.52 14.99
CA LEU A 311 -2.02 19.47 14.66
C LEU A 311 -2.75 19.74 13.34
N GLU A 312 -3.00 21.00 13.00
CA GLU A 312 -3.62 21.39 11.72
C GLU A 312 -2.82 20.91 10.50
N TYR A 313 -1.48 20.99 10.55
CA TYR A 313 -0.63 20.60 9.44
C TYR A 313 -0.49 19.08 9.36
N ILE A 314 -0.42 18.40 10.51
CA ILE A 314 -0.43 16.93 10.57
C ILE A 314 -1.68 16.39 9.89
N GLN A 315 -2.86 16.85 10.32
CA GLN A 315 -4.15 16.42 9.78
C GLN A 315 -4.27 16.73 8.29
N HIS A 316 -3.87 17.93 7.87
CA HIS A 316 -3.90 18.30 6.46
C HIS A 316 -2.96 17.44 5.60
N ILE A 317 -1.78 17.08 6.12
CA ILE A 317 -0.84 16.19 5.41
C ILE A 317 -1.47 14.80 5.20
N GLU A 318 -2.12 14.23 6.21
CA GLU A 318 -2.82 12.94 6.07
C GLU A 318 -3.99 13.05 5.09
N GLU A 319 -4.77 14.12 5.20
CA GLU A 319 -5.89 14.40 4.31
C GLU A 319 -5.43 14.49 2.85
N ILE A 320 -4.36 15.23 2.55
CA ILE A 320 -3.84 15.36 1.19
C ILE A 320 -3.23 14.05 0.69
N ALA A 321 -2.49 13.32 1.52
CA ALA A 321 -1.96 12.01 1.14
C ALA A 321 -3.11 11.05 0.78
N SER A 322 -4.16 11.01 1.62
CA SER A 322 -5.36 10.21 1.37
C SER A 322 -6.14 10.70 0.15
N TRP A 323 -6.28 12.01 -0.05
CA TRP A 323 -6.95 12.63 -1.19
C TRP A 323 -6.25 12.30 -2.51
N MET A 324 -4.92 12.24 -2.48
CA MET A 324 -4.11 11.78 -3.60
C MET A 324 -4.14 10.25 -3.82
N GLY A 325 -4.87 9.50 -2.99
CA GLY A 325 -5.02 8.05 -3.13
C GLY A 325 -3.85 7.24 -2.58
N TRP A 326 -3.03 7.83 -1.72
CA TRP A 326 -1.94 7.13 -1.03
C TRP A 326 -2.39 6.63 0.34
N GLU A 327 -1.90 5.45 0.71
CA GLU A 327 -2.09 4.86 2.04
C GLU A 327 -0.71 4.57 2.64
N ALA A 328 -0.46 5.12 3.82
CA ALA A 328 0.76 4.85 4.56
C ALA A 328 0.67 3.47 5.21
N TRP A 329 1.71 2.65 5.04
CA TRP A 329 1.80 1.38 5.74
C TRP A 329 1.88 1.58 7.26
N LYS A 330 2.59 2.63 7.67
CA LYS A 330 2.65 3.09 9.06
C LYS A 330 2.93 4.58 9.08
N VAL A 331 2.23 5.28 9.97
CA VAL A 331 2.56 6.66 10.36
C VAL A 331 3.58 6.59 11.49
N THR A 332 4.70 7.29 11.34
CA THR A 332 5.75 7.39 12.35
C THR A 332 6.22 8.82 12.50
N TYR A 333 6.93 9.09 13.59
CA TYR A 333 7.47 10.40 13.90
C TYR A 333 9.00 10.27 14.02
N SER A 334 9.74 11.31 13.65
CA SER A 334 11.19 11.34 13.92
C SER A 334 11.45 11.30 15.43
N SER A 335 10.56 11.88 16.24
CA SER A 335 10.61 11.85 17.70
C SER A 335 10.52 10.45 18.32
N ASP A 336 9.84 9.49 17.67
CA ASP A 336 9.80 8.07 18.07
C ASP A 336 11.21 7.48 18.22
N TYR A 337 12.19 8.07 17.53
CA TYR A 337 13.57 7.59 17.44
C TYR A 337 14.58 8.46 18.21
N PHE A 338 14.16 9.46 18.99
CA PHE A 338 15.10 10.38 19.65
C PHE A 338 16.07 9.70 20.60
N GLU A 339 15.63 8.71 21.38
CA GLU A 339 16.55 7.96 22.26
C GLU A 339 17.59 7.19 21.43
N GLN A 340 17.15 6.51 20.37
CA GLN A 340 18.06 5.79 19.48
C GLN A 340 19.04 6.75 18.77
N LEU A 341 18.57 7.91 18.34
CA LEU A 341 19.40 8.95 17.73
C LEU A 341 20.42 9.52 18.73
N TYR A 342 20.03 9.71 19.99
CA TYR A 342 20.93 10.12 21.06
C TYR A 342 22.02 9.07 21.31
N GLU A 343 21.65 7.79 21.43
CA GLU A 343 22.61 6.70 21.60
C GLU A 343 23.60 6.60 20.43
N LEU A 344 23.11 6.77 19.19
CA LEU A 344 23.96 6.81 18.00
C LEU A 344 24.90 8.02 18.01
N ALA A 345 24.44 9.19 18.47
CA ALA A 345 25.28 10.36 18.66
C ALA A 345 26.39 10.11 19.71
N VAL A 346 26.06 9.45 20.82
CA VAL A 346 27.05 9.02 21.83
C VAL A 346 28.08 8.06 21.22
N GLN A 347 27.65 7.11 20.37
CA GLN A 347 28.57 6.22 19.64
C GLN A 347 29.47 6.97 18.67
N LEU A 348 28.96 8.00 17.99
CA LEU A 348 29.77 8.88 17.14
C LEU A 348 30.84 9.62 17.95
N ILE A 349 30.52 10.12 19.14
CA ILE A 349 31.50 10.76 20.03
C ILE A 349 32.55 9.74 20.49
N LYS A 350 32.13 8.56 20.97
CA LYS A 350 33.02 7.49 21.43
C LYS A 350 33.98 6.98 20.35
N SER A 351 33.54 7.01 19.08
CA SER A 351 34.36 6.64 17.93
C SER A 351 35.23 7.78 17.39
N GLY A 352 35.23 8.95 18.04
CA GLY A 352 36.00 10.12 17.63
C GLY A 352 35.45 10.84 16.40
N ASN A 353 34.22 10.52 15.99
CA ASN A 353 33.56 11.04 14.79
C ASN A 353 32.58 12.20 15.07
N ALA A 354 32.44 12.63 16.31
CA ALA A 354 31.68 13.81 16.70
C ALA A 354 32.29 14.51 17.91
N TYR A 355 32.04 15.81 18.03
CA TYR A 355 32.52 16.66 19.12
C TYR A 355 31.51 17.75 19.46
N VAL A 356 31.48 18.19 20.72
CA VAL A 356 30.70 19.36 21.13
C VAL A 356 31.45 20.63 20.72
N CYS A 357 30.75 21.65 20.22
CA CYS A 357 31.31 22.91 19.74
C CYS A 357 30.58 24.09 20.38
N HIS A 358 31.32 25.16 20.71
CA HIS A 358 30.78 26.39 21.31
C HIS A 358 30.86 27.60 20.37
N GLN A 359 31.12 27.38 19.08
CA GLN A 359 31.01 28.46 18.10
C GLN A 359 29.57 28.95 18.04
N THR A 360 29.40 30.27 17.92
CA THR A 360 28.12 30.87 17.57
C THR A 360 27.74 30.51 16.13
N LYS A 361 26.47 30.72 15.75
CA LYS A 361 26.01 30.50 14.38
C LYS A 361 26.88 31.25 13.35
N ASP A 362 27.14 32.53 13.60
CA ASP A 362 27.93 33.39 12.71
C ASP A 362 29.39 32.92 12.61
N GLU A 363 29.98 32.45 13.72
CA GLU A 363 31.33 31.87 13.73
C GLU A 363 31.38 30.54 12.96
N ILE A 364 30.32 29.72 13.05
CA ILE A 364 30.21 28.48 12.28
C ILE A 364 30.14 28.82 10.78
N GLU A 365 29.29 29.75 10.39
CA GLU A 365 29.14 30.21 9.00
C GLU A 365 30.49 30.74 8.45
N ALA A 366 31.14 31.64 9.18
CA ALA A 366 32.45 32.18 8.80
C ALA A 366 33.53 31.09 8.70
N SER A 367 33.58 30.13 9.63
CA SER A 367 34.54 29.03 9.59
C SER A 367 34.29 28.09 8.40
N ARG A 368 33.03 27.88 8.00
CA ARG A 368 32.66 27.08 6.83
C ARG A 368 33.07 27.76 5.53
N GLU A 369 32.86 29.06 5.40
CA GLU A 369 33.30 29.84 4.24
C GLU A 369 34.83 29.79 4.07
N LYS A 370 35.56 29.92 5.18
CA LYS A 370 37.03 29.85 5.21
C LYS A 370 37.60 28.43 5.16
N ARG A 371 36.75 27.40 5.29
CA ARG A 371 37.14 25.98 5.44
C ARG A 371 38.08 25.73 6.61
N GLU A 372 37.90 26.49 7.69
CA GLU A 372 38.68 26.36 8.91
C GLU A 372 37.99 25.40 9.89
N PRO A 373 38.72 24.46 10.51
CA PRO A 373 38.15 23.59 11.52
C PRO A 373 37.76 24.38 12.76
N SER A 374 36.73 23.89 13.46
CA SER A 374 36.36 24.45 14.76
C SER A 374 37.51 24.37 15.76
N PRO A 375 37.75 25.39 16.61
CA PRO A 375 38.73 25.31 17.70
C PRO A 375 38.47 24.13 18.67
N TRP A 376 37.22 23.67 18.74
CA TRP A 376 36.79 22.58 19.61
C TRP A 376 36.83 21.19 18.94
N ARG A 377 37.25 21.09 17.67
CA ARG A 377 37.21 19.84 16.87
C ARG A 377 38.06 18.71 17.45
N GLU A 378 39.18 19.05 18.07
CA GLU A 378 40.18 18.09 18.59
C GLU A 378 40.08 17.89 20.10
N ARG A 379 38.99 18.33 20.73
CA ARG A 379 38.79 18.15 22.17
C ARG A 379 38.70 16.66 22.55
N PRO A 380 39.09 16.27 23.77
CA PRO A 380 38.98 14.88 24.24
C PRO A 380 37.56 14.32 24.12
N ILE A 381 37.47 13.00 23.89
CA ILE A 381 36.20 12.28 23.76
C ILE A 381 35.39 12.40 25.04
N GLU A 382 36.04 12.22 26.20
CA GLU A 382 35.44 12.28 27.53
C GLU A 382 34.84 13.66 27.81
N GLU A 383 35.50 14.73 27.35
CA GLU A 383 34.99 16.09 27.48
C GLU A 383 33.71 16.28 26.64
N SER A 384 33.72 15.81 25.39
CA SER A 384 32.53 15.88 24.52
C SER A 384 31.36 15.07 25.07
N LEU A 385 31.61 13.89 25.65
CA LEU A 385 30.57 13.07 26.26
C LEU A 385 29.91 13.77 27.45
N ARG A 386 30.73 14.34 28.35
CA ARG A 386 30.22 15.10 29.51
C ARG A 386 29.38 16.29 29.05
N LEU A 387 29.92 17.10 28.14
CA LEU A 387 29.22 18.30 27.64
C LEU A 387 27.92 17.94 26.91
N PHE A 388 27.89 16.84 26.18
CA PHE A 388 26.69 16.40 25.48
C PHE A 388 25.59 15.91 26.44
N GLU A 389 25.96 15.24 27.53
CA GLU A 389 25.01 14.92 28.61
C GLU A 389 24.53 16.18 29.34
N ASP A 390 25.41 17.15 29.58
CA ASP A 390 25.03 18.44 30.18
C ASP A 390 24.05 19.21 29.27
N MET A 391 24.24 19.18 27.94
CA MET A 391 23.30 19.71 26.96
C MET A 391 21.92 19.02 27.08
N ARG A 392 21.89 17.67 27.18
CA ARG A 392 20.66 16.89 27.36
C ARG A 392 19.92 17.23 28.66
N ARG A 393 20.68 17.47 29.73
CA ARG A 393 20.15 17.83 31.07
C ARG A 393 19.69 19.28 31.20
N GLY A 394 19.78 20.08 30.13
CA GLY A 394 19.36 21.48 30.17
C GLY A 394 20.36 22.42 30.87
N MET A 395 21.64 22.03 31.01
CA MET A 395 22.65 22.80 31.77
C MET A 395 23.40 23.86 30.93
N VAL A 396 23.06 24.00 29.65
CA VAL A 396 23.76 24.88 28.69
C VAL A 396 22.74 25.72 27.93
N ASP A 397 22.81 27.05 27.92
CA ASP A 397 21.78 27.83 27.24
C ASP A 397 21.68 27.54 25.72
N GLU A 398 20.50 27.77 25.15
CA GLU A 398 20.23 27.59 23.72
C GLU A 398 21.27 28.34 22.85
N GLY A 399 21.82 27.64 21.86
CA GLY A 399 22.82 28.20 20.94
C GLY A 399 24.24 28.32 21.52
N LYS A 400 24.48 27.99 22.80
CA LYS A 400 25.82 28.03 23.42
C LYS A 400 26.65 26.76 23.21
N ALA A 401 26.02 25.66 22.82
CA ALA A 401 26.70 24.43 22.45
C ALA A 401 25.95 23.68 21.34
N THR A 402 26.70 23.00 20.49
CA THR A 402 26.17 22.18 19.39
C THR A 402 26.98 20.89 19.28
N LEU A 403 26.34 19.77 18.92
CA LEU A 403 27.06 18.56 18.55
C LEU A 403 27.36 18.61 17.04
N ARG A 404 28.62 18.40 16.66
CA ARG A 404 29.07 18.45 15.27
C ARG A 404 29.76 17.15 14.89
N MET A 405 29.46 16.63 13.70
CA MET A 405 30.23 15.52 13.14
C MET A 405 31.63 15.98 12.74
N LYS A 406 32.62 15.14 12.97
CA LYS A 406 34.04 15.36 12.64
C LYS A 406 34.32 14.87 11.21
N MET A 407 33.94 15.68 10.22
CA MET A 407 34.14 15.38 8.79
C MET A 407 35.36 16.13 8.23
N ASP A 408 35.79 15.78 7.01
CA ASP A 408 36.92 16.42 6.34
C ASP A 408 36.58 17.86 5.90
N PRO A 409 37.30 18.88 6.39
CA PRO A 409 37.08 20.27 5.99
C PRO A 409 37.35 20.60 4.53
N ASN A 410 38.09 19.75 3.83
CA ASN A 410 38.53 20.00 2.46
C ASN A 410 37.72 19.23 1.40
N ALA A 411 36.76 18.41 1.80
CA ALA A 411 35.93 17.64 0.87
C ALA A 411 35.08 18.58 -0.02
N LEU A 412 35.15 18.39 -1.34
CA LEU A 412 34.42 19.15 -2.37
C LEU A 412 32.91 18.83 -2.34
N ALA A 413 32.18 19.37 -1.37
CA ALA A 413 30.73 19.57 -1.46
C ALA A 413 30.28 20.54 -0.36
N GLY A 414 29.69 21.67 -0.76
CA GLY A 414 29.16 22.71 0.14
C GLY A 414 27.98 22.31 1.03
N PHE A 415 27.83 21.01 1.35
CA PHE A 415 26.73 20.45 2.13
C PHE A 415 27.18 19.48 3.25
N VAL A 416 28.48 19.16 3.36
CA VAL A 416 28.96 18.11 4.28
C VAL A 416 29.30 18.69 5.66
N TRP A 417 28.35 19.40 6.27
CA TRP A 417 28.50 19.96 7.61
C TRP A 417 27.22 19.80 8.43
N TYR A 418 26.79 18.56 8.64
CA TYR A 418 25.63 18.25 9.48
C TYR A 418 25.86 18.71 10.92
N GLN A 419 24.95 19.56 11.38
CA GLN A 419 24.84 20.00 12.75
C GLN A 419 23.77 19.12 13.41
N PHE A 420 24.16 18.33 14.41
CA PHE A 420 23.18 17.83 15.38
C PHE A 420 22.92 18.97 16.34
N ALA A 421 21.95 19.81 16.00
CA ALA A 421 21.31 20.62 17.01
C ALA A 421 20.34 19.69 17.73
N LEU A 422 20.80 19.02 18.79
CA LEU A 422 19.91 18.76 19.92
C LEU A 422 19.58 20.16 20.45
N GLN A 423 18.65 20.85 19.78
CA GLN A 423 18.00 22.00 20.37
C GLN A 423 17.32 21.43 21.61
N GLN A 424 17.64 21.98 22.77
CA GLN A 424 17.15 21.53 24.08
C GLN A 424 15.63 21.39 24.17
N LYS A 425 14.92 21.91 23.18
CA LYS A 425 13.47 21.83 23.01
C LYS A 425 12.95 20.38 22.96
N ALA A 426 13.71 19.40 22.46
CA ALA A 426 13.26 18.00 22.43
C ALA A 426 13.12 17.36 23.83
N ALA A 427 14.00 17.71 24.78
CA ALA A 427 13.91 17.23 26.16
C ALA A 427 12.72 17.87 26.91
N ALA A 428 12.48 19.16 26.69
CA ALA A 428 11.34 19.87 27.26
C ALA A 428 10.00 19.38 26.68
N ALA A 429 9.94 19.05 25.38
CA ALA A 429 8.76 18.50 24.72
C ALA A 429 8.42 17.08 25.21
N ALA A 430 9.44 16.21 25.40
CA ALA A 430 9.25 14.87 25.96
C ALA A 430 8.74 14.92 27.42
N GLU A 431 9.22 15.87 28.23
CA GLU A 431 8.74 16.05 29.61
C GLU A 431 7.33 16.65 29.66
N ALA A 432 6.98 17.52 28.72
CA ALA A 432 5.63 18.06 28.57
C ALA A 432 4.63 16.99 28.10
N ALA A 433 5.03 16.13 27.16
CA ALA A 433 4.22 15.00 26.68
C ALA A 433 4.00 13.95 27.78
N ALA A 434 5.01 13.67 28.61
CA ALA A 434 4.88 12.77 29.76
C ALA A 434 3.94 13.32 30.85
N LYS A 435 3.87 14.66 31.02
CA LYS A 435 2.93 15.32 31.95
C LYS A 435 1.51 15.46 31.40
N ALA A 436 1.29 15.30 30.09
CA ALA A 436 0.00 15.43 29.43
C ALA A 436 -0.82 14.13 29.36
N GLN A 437 -0.27 12.99 29.79
CA GLN A 437 -1.06 11.76 29.94
C GLN A 437 -2.02 11.90 31.14
N PRO A 438 -3.34 11.71 30.96
CA PRO A 438 -4.29 11.85 32.06
C PRO A 438 -4.04 10.74 33.09
N ALA A 439 -3.73 11.15 34.32
CA ALA A 439 -3.64 10.27 35.46
C ALA A 439 -4.97 9.51 35.64
N GLY A 440 -4.88 8.17 35.64
CA GLY A 440 -5.77 7.23 36.31
C GLY A 440 -7.28 7.45 36.17
N LYS A 441 -7.94 6.56 35.43
CA LYS A 441 -9.19 6.00 35.94
C LYS A 441 -8.85 4.66 36.60
N GLU A 442 -8.73 4.70 37.93
CA GLU A 442 -9.03 3.55 38.79
C GLU A 442 -10.47 3.06 38.57
#